data_AF-A0A7X7L0B6-F1
#
_entry.id   AF-A0A7X7L0B6-F1
#
_cell.length_a   1.000
_cell.length_b   1.000
_cell.length_c   1.000
_cell.angle_alpha   90.00
_cell.angle_beta   90.00
_cell.angle_gamma   90.00
#
_symmetry.space_group_name_H-M   'P 1'
#
loop_
_entity.id
_entity.type
_entity.pdbx_description
1 polymer ?
#
loop_
_entity_poly.entity_id
_entity_poly.type
_entity_poly.pdbx_seq_one_letter_code
_entity_poly.pdbx_strand_id
1 'polypeptide(L)'
;QAGLKKTKKKIGSLILEAVLYRRDLKVSLRAQAKMLGQAFVYLGYALPPLLILTIPCLVILAQLNLRYNARGLEPGERALLTLQLDKPVDLRGLTLQTSPGLSATPPVRDTEGNRVFWRIEPTSAGLQNVKVGFMDGSGVFTKEVYDSDFRGKLSAGRYKSWWESFFYPGDAPFPKDCAFSEFYIRYPEINQRLLGVSMHWLVIFLIVSILSGLVAAKLFKIEI
;
A
#
# COMPACT_ATOMS: atom_id res chain seq x y z
N GLN A 1 -25.11 1.30 24.01
CA GLN A 1 -26.34 1.88 23.40
C GLN A 1 -27.02 2.99 24.23
N ALA A 2 -26.85 3.07 25.56
CA ALA A 2 -27.47 4.14 26.38
C ALA A 2 -27.01 5.57 26.05
N GLY A 3 -25.78 5.76 25.57
CA GLY A 3 -25.24 7.06 25.18
C GLY A 3 -25.97 7.69 23.98
N LEU A 4 -26.31 6.88 22.97
CA LEU A 4 -26.95 7.35 21.73
C LEU A 4 -28.32 7.98 21.98
N LYS A 5 -29.13 7.34 22.84
CA LYS A 5 -30.46 7.84 23.24
C LYS A 5 -30.36 9.17 24.00
N LYS A 6 -29.34 9.32 24.84
CA LYS A 6 -29.07 10.54 25.61
C LYS A 6 -28.66 11.70 24.70
N THR A 7 -27.82 11.43 23.70
CA THR A 7 -27.39 12.43 22.71
C THR A 7 -28.55 12.88 21.83
N LYS A 8 -29.39 11.96 21.35
CA LYS A 8 -30.59 12.28 20.54
C LYS A 8 -31.56 13.22 21.29
N LYS A 9 -31.76 12.98 22.59
CA LYS A 9 -32.60 13.84 23.45
C LYS A 9 -31.98 15.23 23.67
N LYS A 10 -30.65 15.30 23.75
CA LYS A 10 -29.89 16.56 23.88
C LYS A 10 -29.95 17.41 22.61
N ILE A 11 -29.86 16.78 21.44
CA ILE A 11 -30.00 17.44 20.14
C ILE A 11 -31.41 18.06 20.00
N GLY A 12 -32.46 17.31 20.38
CA GLY A 12 -33.82 17.83 20.38
C GLY A 12 -34.01 19.06 21.28
N SER A 13 -33.38 19.06 22.46
CA SER A 13 -33.41 20.21 23.38
C SER A 13 -32.71 21.45 22.80
N LEU A 14 -31.57 21.26 22.12
CA LEU A 14 -30.79 22.35 21.53
C LEU A 14 -31.47 22.97 20.31
N ILE A 15 -32.21 22.18 19.52
CA ILE A 15 -33.05 22.70 18.42
C ILE A 15 -34.17 23.59 18.99
N LEU A 16 -34.78 23.19 20.10
CA LEU A 16 -35.82 23.98 20.77
C LEU A 16 -35.27 25.30 21.31
N GLU A 17 -34.06 25.28 21.88
CA GLU A 17 -33.37 26.46 22.40
C GLU A 17 -32.94 27.43 21.28
N ALA A 18 -32.51 26.92 20.13
CA ALA A 18 -32.18 27.72 18.95
C ALA A 18 -33.39 28.41 18.32
N VAL A 19 -34.57 27.77 18.38
CA VAL A 19 -35.85 28.37 17.96
C VAL A 19 -36.27 29.48 18.92
N LEU A 20 -35.95 29.34 20.22
CA LEU A 20 -36.32 30.30 21.27
C LEU A 20 -35.44 31.59 21.27
N TYR A 21 -34.17 31.51 20.86
CA TYR A 21 -33.19 32.63 20.92
C TYR A 21 -32.80 33.20 19.54
N ARG A 22 -33.78 33.35 18.63
CA ARG A 22 -33.59 33.71 17.21
C ARG A 22 -32.94 35.08 16.91
N ARG A 23 -32.69 35.96 17.88
CA ARG A 23 -32.26 37.37 17.66
C ARG A 23 -30.81 37.72 18.03
N ASP A 24 -29.96 36.75 18.38
CA ASP A 24 -28.60 37.04 18.85
C ASP A 24 -27.53 36.24 18.07
N LEU A 25 -26.83 36.89 17.13
CA LEU A 25 -25.84 36.28 16.23
C LEU A 25 -24.70 35.59 17.01
N LYS A 26 -24.30 36.15 18.16
CA LYS A 26 -23.28 35.56 19.04
C LYS A 26 -23.77 34.26 19.67
N VAL A 27 -25.06 34.15 19.99
CA VAL A 27 -25.66 32.92 20.54
C VAL A 27 -25.76 31.84 19.46
N SER A 28 -26.13 32.20 18.23
CA SER A 28 -26.16 31.28 17.09
C SER A 28 -24.77 30.73 16.74
N LEU A 29 -23.74 31.59 16.66
CA LEU A 29 -22.35 31.16 16.43
C LEU A 29 -21.83 30.24 17.55
N ARG A 30 -22.13 30.58 18.81
CA ARG A 30 -21.75 29.73 19.97
C ARG A 30 -22.48 28.39 19.97
N ALA A 31 -23.73 28.35 19.51
CA ALA A 31 -24.48 27.10 19.34
C ALA A 31 -23.89 26.24 18.21
N GLN A 32 -23.54 26.83 17.06
CA GLN A 32 -22.87 26.12 15.96
C GLN A 32 -21.49 25.57 16.38
N ALA A 33 -20.70 26.34 17.12
CA ALA A 33 -19.41 25.86 17.66
C ALA A 33 -19.60 24.69 18.64
N LYS A 34 -20.63 24.72 19.50
CA LYS A 34 -20.97 23.60 20.38
C LYS A 34 -21.44 22.37 19.60
N MET A 35 -22.21 22.56 18.53
CA MET A 35 -22.62 21.46 17.63
C MET A 35 -21.41 20.84 16.94
N LEU A 36 -20.50 21.66 16.40
CA LEU A 36 -19.26 21.20 15.77
C LEU A 36 -18.37 20.43 16.77
N GLY A 37 -18.20 20.95 17.98
CA GLY A 37 -17.45 20.27 19.04
C GLY A 37 -18.08 18.92 19.42
N GLN A 38 -19.41 18.84 19.48
CA GLN A 38 -20.09 17.56 19.70
C GLN A 38 -19.97 16.61 18.51
N ALA A 39 -19.93 17.12 17.27
CA ALA A 39 -19.66 16.30 16.10
C ALA A 39 -18.25 15.72 16.13
N PHE A 40 -17.24 16.48 16.57
CA PHE A 40 -15.88 15.95 16.79
C PHE A 40 -15.82 14.90 17.89
N VAL A 41 -16.53 15.10 19.01
CA VAL A 41 -16.62 14.09 20.07
C VAL A 41 -17.33 12.82 19.56
N TYR A 42 -18.40 12.98 18.77
CA TYR A 42 -19.09 11.86 18.13
C TYR A 42 -18.17 11.11 17.16
N LEU A 43 -17.44 11.82 16.30
CA LEU A 43 -16.44 11.24 15.40
C LEU A 43 -15.35 10.52 16.20
N GLY A 44 -14.90 11.11 17.31
CA GLY A 44 -13.95 10.51 18.24
C GLY A 44 -14.45 9.18 18.83
N TYR A 45 -15.74 9.06 19.16
CA TYR A 45 -16.33 7.79 19.58
C TYR A 45 -16.48 6.77 18.45
N ALA A 46 -16.52 7.20 17.19
CA ALA A 46 -16.54 6.33 16.02
C ALA A 46 -15.13 5.87 15.59
N LEU A 47 -14.05 6.54 16.03
CA LEU A 47 -12.68 6.19 15.68
C LEU A 47 -12.23 4.80 16.19
N PRO A 48 -12.47 4.39 17.45
CA PRO A 48 -12.02 3.08 17.93
C PRO A 48 -12.51 1.90 17.09
N PRO A 49 -13.82 1.74 16.76
CA PRO A 49 -14.25 0.65 15.89
C PRO A 49 -13.71 0.77 14.47
N LEU A 50 -13.53 1.99 13.95
CA LEU A 50 -12.93 2.21 12.64
C LEU A 50 -11.47 1.73 12.61
N LEU A 51 -10.67 2.06 13.62
CA LEU A 51 -9.27 1.63 13.73
C LEU A 51 -9.14 0.12 13.83
N ILE A 52 -10.04 -0.53 14.59
CA ILE A 52 -10.08 -2.00 14.69
C ILE A 52 -10.38 -2.62 13.31
N LEU A 53 -11.28 -2.02 12.52
CA LEU A 53 -11.59 -2.47 11.15
C LEU A 53 -10.51 -2.10 10.13
N THR A 54 -9.72 -1.05 10.37
CA THR A 54 -8.61 -0.65 9.50
C THR A 54 -7.56 -1.76 9.42
N ILE A 55 -7.24 -2.44 10.53
CA ILE A 55 -6.21 -3.48 10.57
C ILE A 55 -6.46 -4.60 9.55
N PRO A 56 -7.60 -5.33 9.57
CA PRO A 56 -7.88 -6.36 8.58
C PRO A 56 -8.02 -5.79 7.16
N CYS A 57 -8.53 -4.57 7.00
CA CYS A 57 -8.61 -3.90 5.71
C CYS A 57 -7.21 -3.68 5.10
N LEU A 58 -6.24 -3.21 5.88
CA LEU A 58 -4.85 -3.04 5.44
C LEU A 58 -4.22 -4.36 5.01
N VAL A 59 -4.47 -5.45 5.76
CA VAL A 59 -3.98 -6.79 5.37
C VAL A 59 -4.55 -7.22 4.02
N ILE A 60 -5.86 -7.04 3.81
CA ILE A 60 -6.51 -7.38 2.53
C ILE A 60 -5.94 -6.53 1.39
N LEU A 61 -5.80 -5.22 1.62
CA LEU A 61 -5.23 -4.30 0.63
C LEU A 61 -3.79 -4.67 0.25
N ALA A 62 -2.96 -5.03 1.22
CA ALA A 62 -1.60 -5.49 0.96
C ALA A 62 -1.57 -6.77 0.11
N GLN A 63 -2.47 -7.72 0.37
CA GLN A 63 -2.59 -8.95 -0.44
C GLN A 63 -3.12 -8.70 -1.85
N LEU A 64 -4.06 -7.76 -2.02
CA LEU A 64 -4.58 -7.38 -3.33
C LEU A 64 -3.54 -6.62 -4.15
N ASN A 65 -2.79 -5.71 -3.51
CA ASN A 65 -1.70 -4.97 -4.12
C ASN A 65 -0.66 -5.93 -4.73
N LEU A 66 -0.30 -6.97 -3.99
CA LEU A 66 0.62 -8.03 -4.43
C LEU A 66 0.21 -8.75 -5.73
N ARG A 67 -1.08 -8.80 -6.02
CA ARG A 67 -1.64 -9.63 -7.09
C ARG A 67 -2.14 -8.84 -8.28
N TYR A 68 -2.61 -7.61 -8.05
CA TYR A 68 -3.32 -6.82 -9.06
C TYR A 68 -2.65 -5.50 -9.42
N ASN A 69 -1.61 -5.10 -8.69
CA ASN A 69 -0.96 -3.80 -8.92
C ASN A 69 -0.05 -3.79 -10.15
N ALA A 70 0.69 -4.88 -10.38
CA ALA A 70 1.73 -4.94 -11.39
C ALA A 70 1.72 -6.29 -12.14
N ARG A 71 2.22 -6.28 -13.38
CA ARG A 71 2.48 -7.49 -14.19
C ARG A 71 3.98 -7.74 -14.26
N GLY A 72 4.35 -9.00 -14.50
CA GLY A 72 5.72 -9.32 -14.86
C GLY A 72 6.11 -8.71 -16.22
N LEU A 73 7.38 -8.86 -16.57
CA LEU A 73 7.97 -8.19 -17.72
C LEU A 73 7.78 -8.99 -19.01
N GLU A 74 7.53 -8.30 -20.11
CA GLU A 74 7.54 -8.92 -21.45
C GLU A 74 8.98 -9.02 -21.99
N PRO A 75 9.28 -10.01 -22.86
CA PRO A 75 10.56 -10.04 -23.55
C PRO A 75 10.81 -8.75 -24.34
N GLY A 76 11.97 -8.11 -24.11
CA GLY A 76 12.34 -6.80 -24.67
C GLY A 76 11.86 -5.60 -23.85
N GLU A 77 11.03 -5.80 -22.82
CA GLU A 77 10.62 -4.73 -21.91
C GLU A 77 11.71 -4.45 -20.88
N ARG A 78 11.95 -3.15 -20.60
CA ARG A 78 13.02 -2.72 -19.69
C ARG A 78 12.46 -2.38 -18.32
N ALA A 79 13.07 -2.94 -17.28
CA ALA A 79 12.79 -2.57 -15.90
C ALA A 79 14.04 -2.09 -15.16
N LEU A 80 13.81 -1.24 -14.16
CA LEU A 80 14.85 -0.79 -13.25
C LEU A 80 14.84 -1.66 -12.01
N LEU A 81 15.99 -2.27 -11.73
CA LEU A 81 16.27 -2.95 -10.48
C LEU A 81 17.09 -2.01 -9.59
N THR A 82 16.59 -1.75 -8.38
CA THR A 82 17.22 -0.85 -7.41
C THR A 82 17.62 -1.62 -6.17
N LEU A 83 18.85 -1.42 -5.72
CA LEU A 83 19.34 -1.84 -4.41
C LEU A 83 19.71 -0.62 -3.59
N GLN A 84 19.22 -0.56 -2.36
CA GLN A 84 19.55 0.46 -1.36
C GLN A 84 20.35 -0.18 -0.23
N LEU A 85 21.38 0.53 0.24
CA LEU A 85 22.16 0.15 1.41
C LEU A 85 21.84 1.07 2.60
N ASP A 86 21.89 0.50 3.81
CA ASP A 86 21.72 1.22 5.09
C ASP A 86 22.89 2.14 5.40
N LYS A 87 24.10 1.72 5.01
CA LYS A 87 25.36 2.40 5.32
C LYS A 87 26.14 2.70 4.05
N PRO A 88 26.94 3.78 4.04
CA PRO A 88 27.88 4.03 2.97
C PRO A 88 28.96 2.96 3.00
N VAL A 89 28.84 2.00 2.07
CA VAL A 89 29.80 0.92 1.83
C VAL A 89 30.33 1.10 0.41
N ASP A 90 31.50 0.55 0.12
CA ASP A 90 32.04 0.58 -1.24
C ASP A 90 31.09 -0.15 -2.22
N LEU A 91 30.42 0.64 -3.06
CA LEU A 91 29.47 0.14 -4.06
C LEU A 91 30.18 -0.57 -5.23
N ARG A 92 31.51 -0.40 -5.39
CA ARG A 92 32.27 -1.01 -6.50
C ARG A 92 32.27 -2.54 -6.43
N GLY A 93 32.26 -3.10 -5.22
CA GLY A 93 32.20 -4.53 -4.99
C GLY A 93 30.84 -5.18 -5.31
N LEU A 94 29.78 -4.42 -5.58
CA LEU A 94 28.47 -4.98 -5.92
C LEU A 94 28.43 -5.49 -7.36
N THR A 95 28.01 -6.74 -7.49
CA THR A 95 27.83 -7.42 -8.77
C THR A 95 26.44 -8.01 -8.88
N LEU A 96 25.99 -8.14 -10.12
CA LEU A 96 24.71 -8.73 -10.48
C LEU A 96 24.95 -9.83 -11.49
N GLN A 97 24.49 -11.03 -11.18
CA GLN A 97 24.52 -12.20 -12.05
C GLN A 97 23.08 -12.49 -12.49
N THR A 98 22.86 -12.59 -13.80
CA THR A 98 21.55 -12.96 -14.36
C THR A 98 21.55 -14.43 -14.79
N SER A 99 20.37 -15.05 -14.75
CA SER A 99 20.15 -16.35 -15.40
C SER A 99 20.13 -16.20 -16.93
N PRO A 100 20.30 -17.31 -17.69
CA PRO A 100 19.99 -17.32 -19.12
C PRO A 100 18.56 -16.77 -19.37
N GLY A 101 18.41 -15.98 -20.42
CA GLY A 101 17.12 -15.35 -20.76
C GLY A 101 16.87 -13.99 -20.11
N LEU A 102 17.83 -13.45 -19.33
CA LEU A 102 17.75 -12.09 -18.77
C LEU A 102 19.05 -11.34 -19.01
N SER A 103 18.96 -10.19 -19.70
CA SER A 103 20.09 -9.30 -19.92
C SER A 103 20.07 -8.18 -18.87
N ALA A 104 21.24 -7.79 -18.38
CA ALA A 104 21.40 -6.67 -17.45
C ALA A 104 22.52 -5.75 -17.93
N THR A 105 22.30 -4.44 -17.82
CA THR A 105 23.35 -3.45 -18.09
C THR A 105 24.31 -3.32 -16.91
N PRO A 106 25.51 -2.76 -17.12
CA PRO A 106 26.41 -2.40 -16.03
C PRO A 106 25.72 -1.52 -14.96
N PRO A 107 26.11 -1.65 -13.68
CA PRO A 107 25.53 -0.89 -12.58
C PRO A 107 25.77 0.60 -12.72
N VAL A 108 24.73 1.39 -12.49
CA VAL A 108 24.83 2.82 -12.18
C VAL A 108 24.84 2.97 -10.66
N ARG A 109 25.89 3.58 -10.12
CA ARG A 109 26.10 3.71 -8.67
C ARG A 109 25.89 5.15 -8.25
N ASP A 110 24.97 5.36 -7.33
CA ASP A 110 24.73 6.63 -6.66
C ASP A 110 25.35 6.56 -5.26
N THR A 111 26.53 7.17 -5.13
CA THR A 111 27.32 7.17 -3.89
C THR A 111 26.75 8.10 -2.82
N GLU A 112 25.99 9.12 -3.20
CA GLU A 112 25.35 10.03 -2.23
C GLU A 112 24.11 9.37 -1.63
N GLY A 113 23.30 8.73 -2.47
CA GLY A 113 22.09 8.03 -2.06
C GLY A 113 22.33 6.61 -1.52
N ASN A 114 23.55 6.07 -1.59
CA ASN A 114 23.86 4.65 -1.30
C ASN A 114 22.98 3.67 -2.08
N ARG A 115 22.77 3.97 -3.37
CA ARG A 115 21.91 3.21 -4.27
C ARG A 115 22.70 2.64 -5.43
N VAL A 116 22.30 1.47 -5.88
CA VAL A 116 22.78 0.90 -7.15
C VAL A 116 21.59 0.53 -8.01
N PHE A 117 21.66 0.94 -9.27
CA PHE A 117 20.64 0.70 -10.26
C PHE A 117 21.18 -0.19 -11.36
N TRP A 118 20.38 -1.18 -11.75
CA TRP A 118 20.60 -1.98 -12.94
C TRP A 118 19.38 -1.89 -13.82
N ARG A 119 19.60 -1.82 -15.13
CA ARG A 119 18.52 -2.00 -16.10
C ARG A 119 18.51 -3.46 -16.51
N ILE A 120 17.40 -4.13 -16.29
CA ILE A 120 17.18 -5.52 -16.68
C ILE A 120 16.19 -5.58 -17.85
N GLU A 121 16.43 -6.50 -18.77
CA GLU A 121 15.62 -6.71 -19.97
C GLU A 121 15.50 -8.23 -20.22
N PRO A 122 14.31 -8.83 -20.02
CA PRO A 122 14.10 -10.23 -20.33
C PRO A 122 14.27 -10.46 -21.84
N THR A 123 15.02 -11.47 -22.21
CA THR A 123 15.26 -11.86 -23.61
C THR A 123 14.37 -13.03 -24.03
N SER A 124 13.85 -13.80 -23.07
CA SER A 124 12.93 -14.91 -23.28
C SER A 124 11.80 -14.88 -22.26
N ALA A 125 10.63 -15.41 -22.62
CA ALA A 125 9.53 -15.63 -21.68
C ALA A 125 9.89 -16.71 -20.63
N GLY A 126 9.19 -16.72 -19.50
CA GLY A 126 9.36 -17.66 -18.41
C GLY A 126 9.83 -17.03 -17.10
N LEU A 127 10.26 -17.88 -16.16
CA LEU A 127 10.86 -17.46 -14.89
C LEU A 127 12.36 -17.28 -15.05
N GLN A 128 12.87 -16.10 -14.73
CA GLN A 128 14.31 -15.81 -14.66
C GLN A 128 14.72 -15.45 -13.24
N ASN A 129 16.03 -15.44 -13.00
CA ASN A 129 16.60 -15.13 -11.70
C ASN A 129 17.71 -14.10 -11.81
N VAL A 130 17.73 -13.21 -10.83
CA VAL A 130 18.81 -12.25 -10.61
C VAL A 130 19.44 -12.56 -9.27
N LYS A 131 20.77 -12.71 -9.26
CA LYS A 131 21.55 -12.87 -8.05
C LYS A 131 22.42 -11.64 -7.84
N VAL A 132 22.26 -10.98 -6.71
CA VAL A 132 23.04 -9.79 -6.32
C VAL A 132 23.86 -10.12 -5.10
N GLY A 133 25.10 -9.63 -5.06
CA GLY A 133 25.97 -9.79 -3.92
C GLY A 133 27.26 -9.01 -4.08
N PHE A 134 28.04 -8.95 -3.00
CA PHE A 134 29.38 -8.40 -3.04
C PHE A 134 30.37 -9.41 -3.66
N MET A 135 31.45 -8.92 -4.27
CA MET A 135 32.51 -9.75 -4.86
C MET A 135 33.20 -10.67 -3.84
N ASP A 136 33.18 -10.31 -2.55
CA ASP A 136 33.70 -11.12 -1.45
C ASP A 136 32.78 -12.30 -1.08
N GLY A 137 31.64 -12.46 -1.75
CA GLY A 137 30.66 -13.51 -1.51
C GLY A 137 29.69 -13.21 -0.35
N SER A 138 29.78 -12.04 0.27
CA SER A 138 28.86 -11.60 1.32
C SER A 138 27.57 -11.03 0.73
N GLY A 139 26.48 -11.06 1.53
CA GLY A 139 25.21 -10.42 1.16
C GLY A 139 24.61 -10.94 -0.14
N VAL A 140 24.69 -12.24 -0.41
CA VAL A 140 24.18 -12.83 -1.64
C VAL A 140 22.68 -13.06 -1.55
N PHE A 141 21.93 -12.54 -2.51
CA PHE A 141 20.48 -12.70 -2.62
C PHE A 141 20.07 -13.03 -4.03
N THR A 142 19.11 -13.95 -4.16
CA THR A 142 18.45 -14.27 -5.41
C THR A 142 17.05 -13.71 -5.40
N LYS A 143 16.63 -13.11 -6.50
CA LYS A 143 15.27 -12.65 -6.75
C LYS A 143 14.77 -13.17 -8.09
N GLU A 144 13.54 -13.65 -8.06
CA GLU A 144 12.82 -14.14 -9.22
C GLU A 144 12.29 -12.95 -10.03
N VAL A 145 12.47 -13.02 -11.35
CA VAL A 145 11.91 -12.11 -12.34
C VAL A 145 10.88 -12.89 -13.12
N TYR A 146 9.63 -12.46 -13.03
CA TYR A 146 8.50 -13.15 -13.64
C TYR A 146 8.14 -12.51 -14.98
N ASP A 147 7.65 -13.33 -15.90
CA ASP A 147 7.08 -12.88 -17.16
C ASP A 147 5.68 -12.27 -16.98
N SER A 148 5.20 -11.60 -18.02
CA SER A 148 3.88 -10.96 -18.05
C SER A 148 2.70 -11.93 -17.89
N ASP A 149 2.90 -13.20 -18.26
CA ASP A 149 1.85 -14.22 -18.21
C ASP A 149 1.68 -14.82 -16.81
N PHE A 150 2.63 -14.59 -15.90
CA PHE A 150 2.55 -15.03 -14.52
C PHE A 150 1.31 -14.46 -13.80
N ARG A 151 0.38 -15.36 -13.46
CA ARG A 151 -0.84 -15.05 -12.69
C ARG A 151 -0.70 -15.48 -11.22
N GLY A 152 0.29 -14.93 -10.54
CA GLY A 152 0.60 -15.25 -9.14
C GLY A 152 0.75 -14.02 -8.25
N LYS A 153 1.46 -14.20 -7.14
CA LYS A 153 1.89 -13.09 -6.27
C LYS A 153 3.18 -12.53 -6.84
N LEU A 154 3.12 -11.32 -7.40
CA LEU A 154 4.30 -10.69 -7.99
C LEU A 154 5.02 -9.88 -6.92
N SER A 155 6.11 -10.45 -6.39
CA SER A 155 6.93 -9.78 -5.39
C SER A 155 7.78 -8.66 -6.02
N ALA A 156 7.31 -7.42 -5.92
CA ALA A 156 8.01 -6.27 -6.47
C ALA A 156 9.35 -6.01 -5.76
N GLY A 157 9.45 -6.28 -4.46
CA GLY A 157 10.66 -5.96 -3.70
C GLY A 157 10.77 -6.66 -2.35
N ARG A 158 11.97 -6.57 -1.79
CA ARG A 158 12.34 -7.03 -0.46
C ARG A 158 12.79 -5.83 0.35
N TYR A 159 12.27 -5.72 1.56
CA TYR A 159 12.49 -4.58 2.45
C TYR A 159 12.95 -5.08 3.81
N LYS A 160 13.86 -4.34 4.45
CA LYS A 160 14.33 -4.60 5.80
C LYS A 160 13.36 -4.08 6.86
N SER A 161 12.70 -2.95 6.57
CA SER A 161 11.73 -2.32 7.43
C SER A 161 10.45 -3.16 7.55
N TRP A 162 10.00 -3.39 8.79
CA TRP A 162 8.81 -4.21 9.05
C TRP A 162 7.51 -3.59 8.50
N TRP A 163 7.37 -2.27 8.53
CA TRP A 163 6.19 -1.58 7.99
C TRP A 163 6.13 -1.66 6.46
N GLU A 164 7.25 -1.50 5.75
CA GLU A 164 7.29 -1.65 4.29
C GLU A 164 7.00 -3.09 3.90
N SER A 165 7.57 -4.07 4.60
CA SER A 165 7.28 -5.49 4.39
C SER A 165 5.81 -5.84 4.63
N PHE A 166 5.13 -5.13 5.54
CA PHE A 166 3.70 -5.30 5.77
C PHE A 166 2.82 -4.77 4.63
N PHE A 167 3.15 -3.61 4.06
CA PHE A 167 2.41 -3.01 2.94
C PHE A 167 2.76 -3.61 1.57
N TYR A 168 4.01 -4.06 1.42
CA TYR A 168 4.53 -4.76 0.24
C TYR A 168 4.99 -6.17 0.64
N PRO A 169 4.05 -7.05 1.04
CA PRO A 169 4.38 -8.44 1.28
C PRO A 169 4.88 -9.05 -0.03
N GLY A 170 5.69 -10.10 0.02
CA GLY A 170 6.22 -10.74 -1.18
C GLY A 170 7.42 -11.61 -0.83
N ASP A 171 8.58 -10.98 -0.72
CA ASP A 171 9.80 -11.65 -0.29
C ASP A 171 9.97 -11.58 1.23
N ALA A 172 10.64 -12.58 1.80
CA ALA A 172 11.06 -12.54 3.21
C ALA A 172 11.99 -11.34 3.45
N PRO A 173 11.81 -10.58 4.55
CA PRO A 173 12.59 -9.38 4.82
C PRO A 173 14.08 -9.69 4.97
N PHE A 174 14.93 -8.67 4.76
CA PHE A 174 16.37 -8.83 4.97
C PHE A 174 16.70 -9.12 6.45
N PRO A 175 17.72 -9.96 6.73
CA PRO A 175 18.27 -10.09 8.07
C PRO A 175 18.72 -8.73 8.62
N LYS A 176 18.62 -8.53 9.95
CA LYS A 176 18.99 -7.25 10.59
C LYS A 176 20.46 -6.88 10.37
N ASP A 177 21.33 -7.87 10.25
CA ASP A 177 22.77 -7.69 10.07
C ASP A 177 23.17 -7.50 8.59
N CYS A 178 22.22 -7.61 7.66
CA CYS A 178 22.47 -7.36 6.25
C CYS A 178 22.71 -5.86 6.00
N ALA A 179 23.69 -5.54 5.14
CA ALA A 179 23.99 -4.17 4.73
C ALA A 179 22.90 -3.55 3.82
N PHE A 180 22.01 -4.37 3.27
CA PHE A 180 20.96 -3.95 2.34
C PHE A 180 19.70 -3.60 3.09
N SER A 181 19.07 -2.48 2.70
CA SER A 181 17.83 -2.01 3.28
C SER A 181 16.63 -2.33 2.38
N GLU A 182 16.78 -2.13 1.07
CA GLU A 182 15.71 -2.32 0.08
C GLU A 182 16.27 -2.91 -1.20
N PHE A 183 15.49 -3.80 -1.83
CA PHE A 183 15.82 -4.36 -3.12
C PHE A 183 14.54 -4.61 -3.92
N TYR A 184 14.29 -3.82 -4.96
CA TYR A 184 13.03 -3.89 -5.70
C TYR A 184 13.21 -3.73 -7.20
N ILE A 185 12.28 -4.31 -7.95
CA ILE A 185 12.12 -4.18 -9.39
C ILE A 185 10.91 -3.29 -9.63
N ARG A 186 11.08 -2.25 -10.44
CA ARG A 186 9.95 -1.42 -10.89
C ARG A 186 9.25 -2.13 -12.05
N TYR A 187 8.23 -2.89 -11.71
CA TYR A 187 7.33 -3.53 -12.68
C TYR A 187 6.32 -2.53 -13.27
N PRO A 188 5.86 -2.76 -14.51
CA PRO A 188 4.78 -1.98 -15.11
C PRO A 188 3.45 -2.22 -14.39
N GLU A 189 2.70 -1.14 -14.17
CA GLU A 189 1.37 -1.17 -13.55
C GLU A 189 0.32 -1.78 -14.47
N ILE A 190 -0.69 -2.45 -13.89
CA ILE A 190 -1.81 -3.03 -14.63
C ILE A 190 -3.08 -2.23 -14.36
N ASN A 191 -3.76 -1.82 -15.43
CA ASN A 191 -5.17 -1.43 -15.37
C ASN A 191 -6.07 -2.64 -15.59
N GLN A 192 -7.03 -2.83 -14.69
CA GLN A 192 -7.98 -3.93 -14.78
C GLN A 192 -9.19 -3.48 -15.59
N ARG A 193 -9.74 -4.35 -16.45
CA ARG A 193 -10.91 -4.03 -17.26
C ARG A 193 -12.17 -4.59 -16.60
N LEU A 194 -13.07 -3.71 -16.19
CA LEU A 194 -14.37 -4.08 -15.61
C LEU A 194 -15.49 -3.44 -16.44
N LEU A 195 -16.44 -4.25 -16.92
CA LEU A 195 -17.57 -3.79 -17.75
C LEU A 195 -17.13 -2.94 -18.96
N GLY A 196 -15.98 -3.27 -19.55
CA GLY A 196 -15.42 -2.56 -20.70
C GLY A 196 -14.55 -1.35 -20.36
N VAL A 197 -14.58 -0.84 -19.12
CA VAL A 197 -13.80 0.32 -18.66
C VAL A 197 -12.51 -0.14 -17.97
N SER A 198 -11.38 0.45 -18.34
CA SER A 198 -10.08 0.24 -17.69
C SER A 198 -9.96 1.10 -16.44
N MET A 199 -9.77 0.47 -15.28
CA MET A 199 -9.66 1.13 -13.98
C MET A 199 -8.55 0.50 -13.14
N HIS A 200 -7.97 1.29 -12.24
CA HIS A 200 -7.05 0.77 -11.24
C HIS A 200 -7.79 -0.19 -10.29
N TRP A 201 -7.14 -1.29 -9.86
CA TRP A 201 -7.75 -2.32 -9.01
C TRP A 201 -8.34 -1.76 -7.71
N LEU A 202 -7.73 -0.70 -7.17
CA LEU A 202 -8.18 -0.02 -5.96
C LEU A 202 -9.57 0.60 -6.11
N VAL A 203 -9.88 1.14 -7.30
CA VAL A 203 -11.21 1.70 -7.61
C VAL A 203 -12.25 0.58 -7.64
N ILE A 204 -11.92 -0.55 -8.25
CA ILE A 204 -12.79 -1.73 -8.27
C ILE A 204 -13.04 -2.24 -6.85
N PHE A 205 -11.98 -2.36 -6.04
CA PHE A 205 -12.10 -2.74 -4.64
C PHE A 205 -13.01 -1.78 -3.85
N LEU A 206 -12.87 -0.48 -4.04
CA LEU A 206 -13.71 0.52 -3.38
C LEU A 206 -15.19 0.36 -3.76
N ILE A 207 -15.50 0.21 -5.04
CA ILE A 207 -16.87 -0.02 -5.53
C ILE A 207 -17.45 -1.29 -4.90
N VAL A 208 -16.71 -2.40 -4.97
CA VAL A 208 -17.14 -3.69 -4.40
C VAL A 208 -17.31 -3.61 -2.88
N SER A 209 -16.42 -2.88 -2.19
CA SER A 209 -16.45 -2.70 -0.74
C SER A 209 -17.67 -1.89 -0.30
N ILE A 210 -17.98 -0.77 -0.98
CA ILE A 210 -19.17 0.03 -0.71
C ILE A 210 -20.44 -0.79 -0.95
N LEU A 211 -20.54 -1.48 -2.09
CA LEU A 211 -21.70 -2.33 -2.39
C LEU A 211 -21.88 -3.44 -1.35
N SER A 212 -20.78 -4.10 -0.96
CA SER A 212 -20.80 -5.13 0.08
C SER A 212 -21.23 -4.57 1.44
N GLY A 213 -20.75 -3.38 1.79
CA GLY A 213 -21.13 -2.68 3.02
C GLY A 213 -22.62 -2.33 3.05
N LEU A 214 -23.19 -1.86 1.93
CA LEU A 214 -24.62 -1.57 1.80
C LEU A 214 -25.48 -2.83 1.92
N VAL A 215 -25.06 -3.92 1.27
CA VAL A 215 -25.74 -5.22 1.35
C VAL A 215 -25.69 -5.76 2.79
N ALA A 216 -24.53 -5.69 3.44
CA ALA A 216 -24.37 -6.12 4.83
C ALA A 216 -25.22 -5.27 5.78
N ALA A 217 -25.21 -3.94 5.64
CA ALA A 217 -26.04 -3.05 6.45
C ALA A 217 -27.53 -3.39 6.34
N LYS A 218 -28.00 -3.67 5.11
CA LYS A 218 -29.37 -4.11 4.86
C LYS A 218 -29.67 -5.47 5.49
N LEU A 219 -28.75 -6.43 5.39
CA LEU A 219 -28.92 -7.80 5.92
C LEU A 219 -28.96 -7.82 7.46
N PHE A 220 -28.06 -7.07 8.10
CA PHE A 220 -27.95 -7.02 9.56
C PHE A 220 -28.96 -6.08 10.24
N LYS A 221 -29.86 -5.44 9.48
CA LYS A 221 -30.87 -4.50 9.99
C LYS A 221 -30.27 -3.43 10.92
N ILE A 222 -29.07 -2.96 10.60
CA ILE A 222 -28.42 -1.90 11.36
C ILE A 222 -29.18 -0.61 11.00
N GLU A 223 -29.99 -0.10 11.93
CA GLU A 223 -30.58 1.24 11.80
C GLU A 223 -29.43 2.25 11.78
N ILE A 224 -29.22 2.88 10.62
CA ILE A 224 -28.27 3.98 10.42
C ILE A 224 -28.86 5.27 10.98
#